data_AF-A0A7S1END8-F1
#
_entry.id   AF-A0A7S1END8-F1
#
_cell.length_a   1.000
_cell.length_b   1.000
_cell.length_c   1.000
_cell.angle_alpha   90.00
_cell.angle_beta   90.00
_cell.angle_gamma   90.00
#
_symmetry.space_group_name_H-M   'P 1'
#
loop_
_entity.id
_entity.type
_entity.pdbx_description
1 polymer ?
#
loop_
_entity_poly.entity_id
_entity_poly.type
_entity_poly.pdbx_seq_one_letter_code
_entity_poly.pdbx_strand_id
1 'polypeptide(L)'
;AYEFTYPVEAESGKPISWAVSRERDTYSSAEPMSPNARQRIVYELLSFKGPLTTVVTVSNTPPALEARDKSEWTAREVANAVLSDKATGRVASGQRVSLAEVDNAKKQVMENGDTHYYYEY
;
A
#
# COMPACT_ATOMS: atom_id res chain seq x y z
N ALA A 1 -12.50 -5.03 -11.58
CA ALA A 1 -11.08 -4.87 -11.92
C ALA A 1 -10.66 -3.46 -11.50
N TYR A 2 -9.44 -3.28 -11.01
CA TYR A 2 -8.92 -1.96 -10.64
C TYR A 2 -8.23 -1.34 -11.86
N GLU A 3 -8.40 -0.04 -12.04
CA GLU A 3 -7.70 0.76 -13.04
C GLU A 3 -6.87 1.81 -12.31
N PHE A 4 -5.61 1.96 -12.70
CA PHE A 4 -4.70 2.94 -12.12
C PHE A 4 -4.40 4.01 -13.15
N THR A 5 -4.47 5.26 -12.73
CA THR A 5 -4.14 6.41 -13.56
C THR A 5 -3.07 7.21 -12.85
N TYR A 6 -2.01 7.57 -13.56
CA TYR A 6 -0.88 8.32 -13.03
C TYR A 6 -0.79 9.69 -13.69
N PRO A 7 -0.44 10.74 -12.93
CA PRO A 7 -0.25 12.07 -13.49
C PRO A 7 0.95 12.09 -14.45
N VAL A 8 0.76 12.74 -15.59
CA VAL A 8 1.81 12.97 -16.61
C VAL A 8 2.47 14.33 -16.49
N GLU A 9 1.91 15.21 -15.65
CA GLU A 9 2.35 16.59 -15.44
C GLU A 9 2.47 16.89 -13.95
N ALA A 10 3.51 17.64 -13.58
CA ALA A 10 3.72 18.15 -12.23
C ALA A 10 2.88 19.42 -12.01
N GLU A 11 2.67 19.80 -10.75
CA GLU A 11 1.98 21.04 -10.38
C GLU A 11 2.65 22.29 -11.01
N SER A 12 3.97 22.22 -11.26
CA SER A 12 4.71 23.28 -11.96
C SER A 12 4.48 23.34 -13.48
N GLY A 13 3.57 22.52 -14.04
CA GLY A 13 3.30 22.39 -15.48
C GLY A 13 4.40 21.69 -16.28
N LYS A 14 5.39 21.07 -15.62
CA LYS A 14 6.47 20.33 -16.29
C LYS A 14 6.06 18.86 -16.47
N PRO A 15 6.39 18.22 -17.60
CA PRO A 15 6.06 16.81 -17.81
C PRO A 15 6.85 15.93 -16.84
N ILE A 16 6.17 14.96 -16.24
CA ILE A 16 6.78 13.96 -15.37
C ILE A 16 7.30 12.83 -16.25
N SER A 17 8.62 12.69 -16.31
CA SER A 17 9.24 11.56 -17.01
C SER A 17 9.20 10.31 -16.13
N TRP A 18 8.34 9.35 -16.47
CA TRP A 18 8.26 8.04 -15.84
C TRP A 18 8.14 6.94 -16.89
N ALA A 19 8.51 5.72 -16.50
CA ALA A 19 8.32 4.52 -17.30
C ALA A 19 7.73 3.40 -16.42
N VAL A 20 6.84 2.61 -17.01
CA VAL A 20 6.37 1.36 -16.38
C VAL A 20 7.57 0.42 -16.30
N SER A 21 8.04 0.13 -15.08
CA SER A 21 9.18 -0.78 -14.90
C SER A 21 8.74 -2.24 -14.90
N ARG A 22 7.50 -2.52 -14.46
CA ARG A 22 6.85 -3.82 -14.57
C ARG A 22 5.38 -3.60 -14.88
N GLU A 23 4.92 -4.17 -15.99
CA GLU A 23 3.52 -4.19 -16.36
C GLU A 23 2.73 -5.04 -15.34
N ARG A 24 1.46 -4.70 -15.12
CA ARG A 24 0.58 -5.35 -14.15
C ARG A 24 0.69 -6.87 -14.23
N ASP A 25 0.99 -7.53 -13.12
CA ASP A 25 0.67 -8.95 -13.02
C ASP A 25 -0.85 -9.06 -12.91
N THR A 26 -1.45 -9.69 -13.92
CA THR A 26 -2.90 -9.85 -13.99
C THR A 26 -3.37 -10.64 -12.77
N TYR A 27 -4.59 -10.34 -12.31
CA TYR A 27 -5.29 -11.08 -11.25
C TYR A 27 -4.96 -12.58 -11.33
N SER A 28 -4.13 -13.08 -10.41
CA SER A 28 -3.87 -14.52 -10.34
C SER A 28 -5.18 -15.19 -9.98
N SER A 29 -5.75 -15.92 -10.94
CA SER A 29 -6.95 -16.74 -10.76
C SER A 29 -6.66 -17.99 -9.93
N ALA A 30 -5.41 -18.21 -9.52
CA ALA A 30 -5.01 -19.33 -8.68
C ALA A 30 -5.69 -19.22 -7.30
N GLU A 31 -6.17 -20.37 -6.82
CA GLU A 31 -6.74 -20.45 -5.48
C GLU A 31 -5.69 -20.05 -4.42
N PRO A 32 -6.07 -19.24 -3.42
CA PRO A 32 -5.13 -18.82 -2.38
C PRO A 32 -4.58 -20.04 -1.65
N MET A 33 -3.25 -20.23 -1.65
CA MET A 33 -2.57 -21.36 -0.99
C MET A 33 -2.73 -21.36 0.55
N SER A 34 -3.34 -20.30 1.12
CA SER A 34 -3.86 -20.29 2.48
C SER A 34 -5.05 -19.35 2.59
N PRO A 35 -5.95 -19.51 3.58
CA PRO A 35 -7.02 -18.54 3.86
C PRO A 35 -6.49 -17.12 4.11
N ASN A 36 -5.21 -17.01 4.51
CA ASN A 36 -4.48 -15.77 4.75
C ASN A 36 -3.51 -15.39 3.61
N ALA A 37 -3.61 -16.00 2.43
CA ALA A 37 -2.89 -15.55 1.23
C ALA A 37 -3.58 -14.28 0.69
N ARG A 38 -3.41 -13.19 1.46
CA ARG A 38 -4.11 -11.90 1.36
C ARG A 38 -3.51 -10.95 0.32
N GLN A 39 -2.30 -11.23 -0.13
CA GLN A 39 -1.66 -10.51 -1.23
C GLN A 39 -2.10 -11.14 -2.54
N ARG A 40 -3.31 -10.80 -3.00
CA ARG A 40 -3.67 -10.95 -4.41
C ARG A 40 -2.98 -9.83 -5.14
N ILE A 41 -1.73 -10.07 -5.53
CA ILE A 41 -0.83 -9.04 -6.05
C ILE A 41 -1.37 -8.55 -7.41
N VAL A 42 -2.22 -7.53 -7.39
CA VAL A 42 -2.27 -6.56 -8.48
C VAL A 42 -1.20 -5.54 -8.12
N TYR A 43 -0.05 -5.66 -8.78
CA TYR A 43 1.12 -4.84 -8.57
C TYR A 43 1.44 -4.10 -9.85
N GLU A 44 1.62 -2.81 -9.73
CA GLU A 44 2.18 -1.98 -10.78
C GLU A 44 3.36 -1.20 -10.20
N LEU A 45 4.49 -1.26 -10.90
CA LEU A 45 5.71 -0.57 -10.52
C LEU A 45 5.98 0.57 -11.49
N LEU A 46 5.95 1.79 -10.96
CA LEU A 46 6.34 2.98 -11.71
C LEU A 46 7.71 3.44 -11.26
N SER A 47 8.62 3.57 -12.22
CA SER A 47 9.93 4.17 -12.01
C SER A 47 9.90 5.58 -12.56
N PHE A 48 10.11 6.57 -11.69
CA PHE A 48 10.32 7.95 -12.09
C PHE A 48 11.80 8.19 -12.38
N LYS A 49 12.13 9.22 -13.18
CA LYS A 49 13.53 9.62 -13.37
C LYS A 49 14.09 10.20 -12.06
N GLY A 50 14.86 9.40 -11.32
CA GLY A 50 15.42 9.74 -10.00
C GLY A 50 15.31 8.56 -9.02
N PRO A 51 15.53 8.78 -7.71
CA PRO A 51 15.47 7.71 -6.69
C PRO A 51 14.03 7.40 -6.23
N LEU A 52 13.00 7.68 -7.04
CA LEU A 52 11.60 7.52 -6.66
C LEU A 52 10.97 6.31 -7.35
N THR A 53 10.47 5.39 -6.54
CA THR A 53 9.75 4.19 -6.99
C THR A 53 8.38 4.17 -6.32
N THR A 54 7.31 4.07 -7.12
CA THR A 54 5.95 3.95 -6.60
C THR A 54 5.46 2.52 -6.74
N VAL A 55 4.97 1.96 -5.64
CA VAL A 55 4.36 0.63 -5.58
C VAL A 55 2.91 0.77 -5.16
N VAL A 56 2.01 0.32 -6.03
CA VAL A 56 0.58 0.21 -5.70
C VAL A 56 0.26 -1.25 -5.41
N THR A 57 -0.48 -1.49 -4.32
CA THR A 57 -0.89 -2.85 -3.92
C THR A 57 -2.33 -2.80 -3.45
N VAL A 58 -3.15 -3.70 -3.97
CA VAL A 58 -4.50 -3.93 -3.49
C VAL A 58 -4.52 -5.21 -2.65
N SER A 59 -4.94 -5.11 -1.40
CA SER A 59 -5.02 -6.24 -0.48
C SER A 59 -6.24 -6.11 0.44
N ASN A 60 -6.56 -7.21 1.12
CA ASN A 60 -7.54 -7.16 2.22
C ASN A 60 -7.00 -6.31 3.38
N THR A 61 -7.91 -5.91 4.27
CA THR A 61 -7.56 -5.19 5.51
C THR A 61 -6.55 -6.00 6.35
N PRO A 62 -5.48 -5.37 6.87
CA PRO A 62 -4.54 -6.04 7.77
C PRO A 62 -5.25 -6.62 9.02
N PRO A 63 -4.91 -7.83 9.48
CA PRO A 63 -5.56 -8.48 10.62
C PRO A 63 -5.61 -7.63 11.90
N ALA A 64 -4.59 -6.81 12.15
CA ALA A 64 -4.52 -5.89 13.29
C ALA A 64 -5.63 -4.81 13.31
N LEU A 65 -6.31 -4.60 12.17
CA LEU A 65 -7.38 -3.63 12.01
C LEU A 65 -8.76 -4.27 11.79
N GLU A 66 -8.85 -5.59 11.54
CA GLU A 66 -10.11 -6.26 11.18
C GLU A 66 -11.17 -6.20 12.29
N ALA A 67 -10.75 -6.21 13.55
CA ALA A 67 -11.67 -6.25 14.70
C ALA A 67 -12.25 -4.88 15.08
N ARG A 68 -11.80 -3.78 14.45
CA ARG A 68 -12.16 -2.41 14.82
C ARG A 68 -12.83 -1.67 13.66
N ASP A 69 -13.76 -0.79 13.97
CA ASP A 69 -14.44 0.00 12.96
C ASP A 69 -13.46 0.99 12.29
N LYS A 70 -13.63 1.23 10.98
CA LYS A 70 -12.77 2.12 10.19
C LYS A 70 -12.74 3.55 10.73
N SER A 71 -13.83 4.01 11.34
CA SER A 71 -13.93 5.35 11.91
C SER A 71 -12.95 5.57 13.06
N GLU A 72 -12.66 4.52 13.84
CA GLU A 72 -11.79 4.54 15.02
C GLU A 72 -10.30 4.48 14.67
N TRP A 73 -9.96 4.13 13.43
CA TRP A 73 -8.57 3.96 13.02
C TRP A 73 -7.82 5.29 13.02
N THR A 74 -6.68 5.32 13.72
CA THR A 74 -5.69 6.40 13.65
C THR A 74 -4.69 6.17 12.52
N ALA A 75 -4.09 7.25 12.00
CA ALA A 75 -3.14 7.13 10.89
C ALA A 75 -1.90 6.30 11.22
N ARG A 76 -1.38 6.44 12.45
CA ARG A 76 -0.19 5.70 12.89
C ARG A 76 -0.48 4.20 13.04
N GLU A 77 -1.66 3.83 13.52
CA GLU A 77 -2.07 2.42 13.60
C GLU A 77 -2.22 1.79 12.21
N VAL A 78 -2.83 2.51 11.27
CA VAL A 78 -2.94 2.03 9.89
C VAL A 78 -1.57 1.83 9.26
N ALA A 79 -0.67 2.81 9.42
CA ALA A 79 0.70 2.73 8.91
C ALA A 79 1.46 1.52 9.50
N ASN A 80 1.43 1.34 10.82
CA ASN A 80 2.07 0.21 11.49
C ASN A 80 1.51 -1.14 11.04
N ALA A 81 0.18 -1.24 10.86
CA ALA A 81 -0.46 -2.46 10.40
C ALA A 81 -0.07 -2.80 8.95
N VAL A 82 -0.01 -1.80 8.07
CA VAL A 82 0.43 -1.97 6.67
C VAL A 82 1.90 -2.38 6.60
N LEU A 83 2.79 -1.74 7.37
CA LEU A 83 4.20 -2.12 7.43
C LEU A 83 4.39 -3.54 7.95
N SER A 84 3.66 -3.92 8.99
CA SER A 84 3.72 -5.27 9.57
C SER A 84 3.20 -6.34 8.60
N ASP A 85 2.15 -6.03 7.83
CA ASP A 85 1.61 -6.94 6.82
C ASP A 85 2.56 -7.12 5.62
N LYS A 86 3.25 -6.03 5.22
CA LYS A 86 4.29 -6.05 4.18
C LYS A 86 5.59 -6.72 4.64
N ALA A 87 5.90 -6.70 5.94
CA ALA A 87 7.13 -7.26 6.47
C ALA A 87 7.25 -8.76 6.15
N THR A 88 8.35 -9.15 5.51
CA THR A 88 8.65 -10.55 5.17
C THR A 88 9.39 -11.29 6.30
N GLY A 89 9.80 -10.56 7.35
CA GLY A 89 10.46 -11.12 8.54
C GLY A 89 9.51 -11.98 9.35
N ARG A 90 9.77 -13.29 9.41
CA ARG A 90 9.13 -14.20 10.37
C ARG A 90 9.91 -14.15 11.67
N VAL A 91 9.28 -13.73 12.77
CA VAL A 91 9.79 -14.02 14.10
C VAL A 91 9.38 -15.46 14.45
N ALA A 92 10.21 -16.16 15.23
CA ALA A 92 10.03 -17.58 15.56
C ALA A 92 8.66 -17.97 16.16
N SER A 93 7.84 -16.99 16.59
CA SER A 93 6.50 -17.16 17.17
C SER A 93 5.33 -16.94 16.20
N GLY A 94 5.57 -16.73 14.90
CA GLY A 94 4.50 -16.56 13.90
C GLY A 94 3.92 -15.14 13.79
N GLN A 95 4.36 -14.19 14.63
CA GLN A 95 4.12 -12.76 14.41
C GLN A 95 5.09 -12.20 13.38
N ARG A 96 4.57 -11.37 12.46
CA ARG A 96 5.36 -10.57 11.52
C ARG A 96 5.59 -9.22 12.18
N VAL A 97 6.85 -8.81 12.30
CA VAL A 97 7.22 -7.51 12.89
C VAL A 97 7.94 -6.72 11.82
N SER A 98 7.48 -5.49 11.57
CA SER A 98 8.20 -4.55 10.73
C SER A 98 9.42 -4.02 11.48
N LEU A 99 10.58 -3.99 10.81
CA LEU A 99 11.76 -3.26 11.30
C LEU A 99 11.70 -1.77 10.94
N ALA A 100 10.79 -1.37 10.04
CA ALA A 100 10.51 0.02 9.75
C ALA A 100 9.66 0.64 10.86
N GLU A 101 10.01 1.86 11.26
CA GLU A 101 9.30 2.67 12.24
C GLU A 101 8.62 3.84 11.55
N VAL A 102 7.35 4.09 11.86
CA VAL A 102 6.61 5.22 11.30
C VAL A 102 7.13 6.52 11.91
N ASP A 103 7.69 7.40 11.11
CA ASP A 103 8.12 8.73 11.54
C ASP A 103 6.88 9.64 11.69
N ASN A 104 6.17 9.86 10.59
CA ASN A 104 4.99 10.70 10.52
C ASN A 104 3.78 9.95 9.94
N ALA A 105 2.57 10.29 10.39
CA ALA A 105 1.34 9.75 9.83
C ALA A 105 0.17 10.74 9.92
N LYS A 106 -0.59 10.87 8.83
CA LYS A 106 -1.72 11.81 8.69
C LYS A 106 -2.97 11.11 8.14
N LYS A 107 -4.12 11.39 8.77
CA LYS A 107 -5.45 11.02 8.28
C LYS A 107 -6.04 12.22 7.54
N GLN A 108 -6.61 12.00 6.36
CA GLN A 108 -7.29 13.04 5.59
C GLN A 108 -8.58 12.47 5.02
N VAL A 109 -9.68 13.19 5.21
CA VAL A 109 -10.96 12.90 4.55
C VAL A 109 -10.99 13.69 3.25
N MET A 110 -11.17 12.98 2.14
CA MET A 110 -11.25 13.55 0.80
C MET A 110 -12.66 14.09 0.54
N GLU A 111 -12.82 14.94 -0.48
CA GLU A 111 -14.10 15.56 -0.85
C GLU A 111 -15.19 14.53 -1.20
N ASN A 112 -14.78 13.36 -1.69
CA ASN A 112 -15.68 12.23 -1.99
C ASN A 112 -16.10 11.41 -0.76
N GLY A 113 -15.65 11.80 0.44
CA GLY A 113 -15.94 11.11 1.71
C GLY A 113 -14.96 9.98 2.06
N ASP A 114 -14.02 9.64 1.16
CA ASP A 114 -13.04 8.59 1.43
C ASP A 114 -11.97 9.06 2.41
N THR A 115 -11.53 8.15 3.28
CA THR A 115 -10.44 8.42 4.22
C THR A 115 -9.12 7.91 3.67
N HIS A 116 -8.17 8.82 3.45
CA HIS A 116 -6.81 8.52 3.06
C HIS A 116 -5.87 8.59 4.27
N TYR A 117 -4.91 7.68 4.32
CA TYR A 117 -3.87 7.62 5.34
C TYR A 117 -2.51 7.76 4.67
N TYR A 118 -1.77 8.80 5.03
CA TYR A 118 -0.42 9.09 4.55
C TYR A 118 0.56 8.81 5.67
N TYR A 119 1.72 8.23 5.34
CA TYR A 119 2.76 7.97 6.33
C TYR A 119 4.16 7.97 5.69
N GLU A 120 5.15 8.27 6.51
CA GLU A 120 6.59 8.20 6.23
C GLU A 120 7.23 7.22 7.23
N TYR A 121 8.18 6.41 6.77
CA TYR A 121 8.85 5.35 7.55
C TYR A 121 10.26 5.07 7.04
#